data_AF-A0A7R8V131-F1
#
_entry.id   AF-A0A7R8V131-F1
#
_cell.length_a   1.000
_cell.length_b   1.000
_cell.length_c   1.000
_cell.angle_alpha   90.00
_cell.angle_beta   90.00
_cell.angle_gamma   90.00
#
_symmetry.space_group_name_H-M   'P 1'
#
loop_
_entity.id
_entity.type
_entity.pdbx_description
1 polymer ?
#
loop_
_entity_poly.entity_id
_entity_poly.type
_entity_poly.pdbx_seq_one_letter_code
_entity_poly.pdbx_strand_id
1 'polypeptide(L)'
;MASMTWTYFTLLMWKNFLIKLRHKTELFIEIAVPVAFSCMLIAIRAIAFPDVIDTPTTYEANDIRTLSSISGKYQTEIKQWQINYAPNHTIIDQLMTDAVQMMGGPQPTLKGFNTPEEVQRFVMAEATIAGVVFDVNIKDLDKEYPKKLKFSLRFPGGSRTGKIFGTTTTWMTKKLFPMQFEQGPRNRNKSDGGTPPGYIPEGFATLQNVISASYIKLIGQLEEIPYVTVQRFPYKPYVDDPIIMAMEVMVAFIILLSFVYPCIQAVKHVTTEKETQLKEAMKLWDCRHPYIGLHVCILKVPWFNGFSLAVFTHTSASLLLVFFLIYIMGLVTFSFMMSSFFTKQMSLER
;
A
#
# COMPACT_ATOMS: atom_id res chain seq x y z
N MET A 1 -12.10 2.61 -57.90
CA MET A 1 -12.62 1.54 -57.01
C MET A 1 -12.60 1.92 -55.52
N ALA A 2 -11.51 2.51 -54.99
CA ALA A 2 -11.42 2.94 -53.58
C ALA A 2 -12.35 4.11 -53.17
N SER A 3 -12.73 4.99 -54.10
CA SER A 3 -13.64 6.11 -53.79
C SER A 3 -15.06 5.63 -53.49
N MET A 4 -15.59 4.66 -54.25
CA MET A 4 -16.93 4.12 -54.00
C MET A 4 -17.02 3.40 -52.64
N THR A 5 -16.02 2.61 -52.27
CA THR A 5 -16.01 1.90 -50.98
C THR A 5 -16.03 2.84 -49.77
N TRP A 6 -15.35 3.99 -49.86
CA TRP A 6 -15.37 5.02 -48.81
C TRP A 6 -16.72 5.76 -48.72
N THR A 7 -17.34 6.06 -49.84
CA THR A 7 -18.66 6.69 -49.87
C THR A 7 -19.74 5.75 -49.31
N TYR A 8 -19.69 4.46 -49.66
CA TYR A 8 -20.59 3.46 -49.07
C TYR A 8 -20.36 3.32 -47.57
N PHE A 9 -19.09 3.25 -47.13
CA PHE A 9 -18.76 3.20 -45.71
C PHE A 9 -19.32 4.42 -44.96
N THR A 10 -19.08 5.64 -45.43
CA THR A 10 -19.56 6.86 -44.77
C THR A 10 -21.09 6.97 -44.76
N LEU A 11 -21.78 6.59 -45.84
CA LEU A 11 -23.24 6.53 -45.90
C LEU A 11 -23.83 5.52 -44.90
N LEU A 12 -23.20 4.36 -44.76
CA LEU A 12 -23.63 3.33 -43.82
C LEU A 12 -23.39 3.76 -42.37
N MET A 13 -22.24 4.39 -42.08
CA MET A 13 -21.99 4.99 -40.76
C MET A 13 -23.03 6.07 -40.44
N TRP A 14 -23.38 6.91 -41.41
CA TRP A 14 -24.42 7.92 -41.25
C TRP A 14 -25.80 7.32 -40.98
N LYS A 15 -26.18 6.28 -41.73
CA LYS A 15 -27.41 5.52 -41.52
C LYS A 15 -27.45 4.93 -40.10
N ASN A 16 -26.38 4.30 -39.63
CA ASN A 16 -26.30 3.72 -38.29
C ASN A 16 -26.37 4.79 -37.19
N PHE A 17 -25.71 5.92 -37.38
CA PHE A 17 -25.81 7.07 -36.49
C PHE A 17 -27.25 7.59 -36.40
N LEU A 18 -27.95 7.70 -37.53
CA LEU A 18 -29.35 8.09 -37.58
C LEU A 18 -30.27 7.07 -36.89
N ILE A 19 -29.98 5.77 -36.98
CA ILE A 19 -30.74 4.71 -36.28
C ILE A 19 -30.52 4.84 -34.76
N LYS A 20 -29.28 5.02 -34.30
CA LYS A 20 -29.00 5.28 -32.87
C LYS A 20 -29.72 6.53 -32.36
N LEU A 21 -29.79 7.59 -33.17
CA LEU A 21 -30.53 8.82 -32.82
C LEU A 21 -32.05 8.62 -32.71
N ARG A 22 -32.61 7.57 -33.35
CA ARG A 22 -34.05 7.23 -33.21
C ARG A 22 -34.34 6.49 -31.90
N HIS A 23 -33.40 5.70 -31.39
CA HIS A 23 -33.47 5.05 -30.07
C HIS A 23 -32.97 5.99 -28.95
N LYS A 24 -33.68 7.12 -28.78
CA LYS A 24 -33.26 8.22 -27.88
C LYS A 24 -33.03 7.79 -26.43
N THR A 25 -33.82 6.85 -25.92
CA THR A 25 -33.73 6.37 -24.53
C THR A 25 -32.47 5.52 -24.30
N GLU A 26 -32.21 4.55 -25.18
CA GLU A 26 -31.01 3.71 -25.12
C GLU A 26 -29.74 4.54 -25.28
N LEU A 27 -29.74 5.48 -26.26
CA LEU A 27 -28.61 6.40 -26.46
C LEU A 27 -28.40 7.34 -25.26
N PHE A 28 -29.47 7.84 -24.65
CA PHE A 28 -29.37 8.67 -23.46
C PHE A 28 -28.75 7.90 -22.30
N ILE A 29 -29.19 6.67 -22.03
CA ILE A 29 -28.63 5.84 -20.95
C ILE A 29 -27.18 5.44 -21.26
N GLU A 30 -26.86 5.11 -22.52
CA GLU A 30 -25.50 4.77 -22.98
C GLU A 30 -24.49 5.90 -22.70
N ILE A 31 -24.92 7.17 -22.73
CA ILE A 31 -24.09 8.33 -22.40
C ILE A 31 -24.19 8.70 -20.91
N ALA A 32 -25.39 8.71 -20.35
CA ALA A 32 -25.66 9.16 -18.99
C ALA A 32 -25.00 8.25 -17.94
N VAL A 33 -24.97 6.94 -18.16
CA VAL A 33 -24.37 5.99 -17.21
C VAL A 33 -22.86 6.25 -17.06
N PRO A 34 -22.06 6.25 -18.15
CA PRO A 34 -20.66 6.60 -18.03
C PRO A 34 -20.42 8.00 -17.42
N VAL A 35 -21.20 9.01 -17.83
CA VAL A 35 -21.10 10.37 -17.28
C VAL A 35 -21.37 10.39 -15.77
N ALA A 36 -22.39 9.67 -15.30
CA ALA A 36 -22.73 9.58 -13.88
C ALA A 36 -21.58 8.96 -13.07
N PHE A 37 -20.92 7.92 -13.59
CA PHE A 37 -19.74 7.33 -12.94
C PHE A 37 -18.53 8.26 -12.96
N SER A 38 -18.35 9.07 -14.02
CA SER A 38 -17.33 10.13 -14.04
C SER A 38 -17.63 11.22 -13.01
N CYS A 39 -18.90 11.61 -12.83
CA CYS A 39 -19.34 12.49 -11.76
C CYS A 39 -19.11 11.88 -10.38
N MET A 40 -19.27 10.56 -10.23
CA MET A 40 -18.97 9.86 -8.99
C MET A 40 -17.47 9.94 -8.64
N LEU A 41 -16.58 9.85 -9.62
CA LEU A 41 -15.14 10.08 -9.40
C LEU A 41 -14.84 11.50 -8.95
N ILE A 42 -15.55 12.49 -9.51
CA ILE A 42 -15.45 13.89 -9.06
C ILE A 42 -15.94 14.02 -7.61
N ALA A 43 -17.08 13.41 -7.27
CA ALA A 43 -17.61 13.44 -5.92
C ALA A 43 -16.64 12.80 -4.91
N ILE A 44 -16.01 11.67 -5.25
CA ILE A 44 -14.96 11.04 -4.43
C ILE A 44 -13.78 11.99 -4.28
N ARG A 45 -13.34 12.61 -5.38
CA ARG A 45 -12.24 13.60 -5.35
C ARG A 45 -12.53 14.79 -4.45
N ALA A 46 -13.80 15.15 -4.27
CA ALA A 46 -14.26 16.25 -3.43
C ALA A 46 -14.23 15.97 -1.91
N ILE A 47 -14.05 14.71 -1.49
CA ILE A 47 -14.16 14.33 -0.06
C ILE A 47 -13.03 14.94 0.78
N ALA A 48 -11.85 15.13 0.20
CA ALA A 48 -10.68 15.71 0.86
C ALA A 48 -9.75 16.34 -0.18
N PHE A 49 -9.19 17.50 0.19
CA PHE A 49 -8.27 18.24 -0.64
C PHE A 49 -6.82 17.92 -0.27
N PRO A 50 -5.89 18.02 -1.22
CA PRO A 50 -4.47 17.84 -0.94
C PRO A 50 -3.93 19.00 -0.09
N ASP A 51 -3.11 18.66 0.90
CA ASP A 51 -2.37 19.62 1.71
C ASP A 51 -0.94 19.78 1.16
N VAL A 52 -0.56 21.00 0.78
CA VAL A 52 0.79 21.30 0.31
C VAL A 52 1.68 21.65 1.51
N ILE A 53 2.71 20.84 1.73
CA ILE A 53 3.68 21.03 2.81
C ILE A 53 4.96 21.58 2.19
N ASP A 54 5.11 22.90 2.26
CA ASP A 54 6.23 23.62 1.65
C ASP A 54 7.53 23.56 2.46
N THR A 55 7.43 23.23 3.75
CA THR A 55 8.60 23.11 4.63
C THR A 55 9.10 21.68 4.71
N PRO A 56 10.42 21.45 4.76
CA PRO A 56 10.95 20.12 5.02
C PRO A 56 10.45 19.58 6.35
N THR A 57 9.93 18.35 6.36
CA THR A 57 9.52 17.70 7.60
C THR A 57 10.76 17.23 8.35
N THR A 58 11.03 17.83 9.49
CA THR A 58 12.14 17.47 10.38
C THR A 58 11.67 16.52 11.48
N TYR A 59 12.59 15.72 12.00
CA TYR A 59 12.31 14.75 13.05
C TYR A 59 13.27 14.96 14.21
N GLU A 60 12.75 14.79 15.42
CA GLU A 60 13.54 14.85 16.65
C GLU A 60 14.46 13.63 16.77
N ALA A 61 15.59 13.82 17.44
CA ALA A 61 16.48 12.72 17.80
C ALA A 61 15.82 11.85 18.87
N ASN A 62 15.84 10.53 18.67
CA ASN A 62 15.27 9.59 19.63
C ASN A 62 16.37 8.95 20.47
N ASP A 63 16.12 8.90 21.77
CA ASP A 63 16.91 8.08 22.69
C ASP A 63 16.62 6.60 22.44
N ILE A 64 17.69 5.82 22.30
CA ILE A 64 17.65 4.37 22.14
C ILE A 64 18.35 3.65 23.31
N ARG A 65 18.45 4.29 24.47
CA ARG A 65 18.88 3.63 25.72
C ARG A 65 17.72 3.24 26.63
N THR A 66 16.54 3.82 26.41
CA THR A 66 15.38 3.64 27.29
C THR A 66 14.29 2.80 26.61
N LEU A 67 13.65 1.89 27.34
CA LEU A 67 12.48 1.12 26.88
C LEU A 67 11.15 1.85 27.21
N SER A 68 11.13 3.18 27.09
CA SER A 68 10.08 4.06 27.62
C SER A 68 8.69 3.77 27.05
N SER A 69 8.63 3.42 25.76
CA SER A 69 7.39 3.09 25.06
C SER A 69 6.78 1.81 25.63
N ILE A 70 7.61 0.81 25.91
CA ILE A 70 7.20 -0.48 26.45
C ILE A 70 6.84 -0.36 27.93
N SER A 71 7.70 0.27 28.74
CA SER A 71 7.53 0.39 30.19
C SER A 71 6.34 1.27 30.58
N GLY A 72 5.91 2.17 29.69
CA GLY A 72 4.74 3.02 29.88
C GLY A 72 3.52 2.48 29.15
N LYS A 73 3.42 2.82 27.86
CA LYS A 73 2.20 2.68 27.07
C LYS A 73 1.76 1.23 26.83
N TYR A 74 2.71 0.29 26.75
CA TYR A 74 2.46 -1.09 26.36
C TYR A 74 2.77 -2.11 27.48
N GLN A 75 2.92 -1.63 28.72
CA GLN A 75 3.29 -2.47 29.86
C GLN A 75 2.28 -3.60 30.11
N THR A 76 1.00 -3.36 29.83
CA THR A 76 -0.08 -4.35 30.03
C THR A 76 0.01 -5.55 29.08
N GLU A 77 0.77 -5.44 27.99
CA GLU A 77 1.01 -6.55 27.06
C GLU A 77 2.19 -7.44 27.48
N ILE A 78 2.90 -7.06 28.54
CA ILE A 78 4.05 -7.79 29.07
C ILE A 78 3.71 -8.33 30.45
N LYS A 79 3.71 -9.66 30.59
CA LYS A 79 3.46 -10.29 31.89
C LYS A 79 4.68 -10.26 32.78
N GLN A 80 5.87 -10.36 32.19
CA GLN A 80 7.11 -10.30 32.93
C GLN A 80 8.12 -9.36 32.27
N TRP A 81 8.60 -8.40 33.06
CA TRP A 81 9.61 -7.41 32.64
C TRP A 81 11.00 -8.04 32.62
N GLN A 82 11.22 -8.99 31.69
CA GLN A 82 12.44 -9.78 31.61
C GLN A 82 13.01 -9.83 30.18
N ILE A 83 14.33 -9.97 30.08
CA ILE A 83 15.04 -10.31 28.86
C ILE A 83 15.68 -11.67 29.03
N ASN A 84 15.37 -12.57 28.11
CA ASN A 84 15.88 -13.93 28.11
C ASN A 84 17.09 -14.01 27.18
N TYR A 85 18.11 -14.79 27.53
CA TYR A 85 19.25 -14.99 26.63
C TYR A 85 19.73 -16.44 26.61
N ALA A 86 20.39 -16.83 25.53
CA ALA A 86 21.07 -18.12 25.39
C ALA A 86 22.35 -17.98 24.56
N PRO A 87 23.41 -18.76 24.85
CA PRO A 87 23.51 -19.76 25.91
C PRO A 87 23.78 -19.14 27.29
N ASN A 88 23.43 -19.87 28.35
CA ASN A 88 23.74 -19.50 29.73
C ASN A 88 25.23 -19.75 30.00
N HIS A 89 26.01 -18.68 30.03
CA HIS A 89 27.45 -18.71 30.24
C HIS A 89 27.88 -17.45 30.98
N THR A 90 28.88 -17.55 31.86
CA THR A 90 29.35 -16.45 32.73
C THR A 90 29.68 -15.17 31.96
N ILE A 91 30.39 -15.29 30.83
CA ILE A 91 30.73 -14.16 29.96
C ILE A 91 29.49 -13.49 29.35
N ILE A 92 28.50 -14.28 28.92
CA ILE A 92 27.28 -13.75 28.30
C ILE A 92 26.39 -13.12 29.37
N ASP A 93 26.34 -13.71 30.57
CA ASP A 93 25.62 -13.15 31.71
C ASP A 93 26.20 -11.79 32.13
N GLN A 94 27.53 -11.69 32.21
CA GLN A 94 28.21 -10.42 32.47
C GLN A 94 27.91 -9.40 31.36
N LEU A 95 28.03 -9.78 30.08
CA LEU A 95 27.73 -8.93 28.93
C LEU A 95 26.30 -8.38 28.96
N MET A 96 25.32 -9.24 29.29
CA MET A 96 23.92 -8.87 29.37
C MET A 96 23.63 -8.02 30.61
N THR A 97 24.28 -8.30 31.74
CA THR A 97 24.19 -7.48 32.95
C THR A 97 24.68 -6.07 32.70
N ASP A 98 25.85 -5.94 32.09
CA ASP A 98 26.40 -4.65 31.68
C ASP A 98 25.48 -3.92 30.70
N ALA A 99 24.88 -4.65 29.74
CA ALA A 99 23.91 -4.07 28.80
C ALA A 99 22.66 -3.53 29.50
N VAL A 100 22.14 -4.24 30.52
CA VAL A 100 20.98 -3.79 31.31
C VAL A 100 21.32 -2.59 32.19
N GLN A 101 22.52 -2.54 32.76
CA GLN A 101 22.98 -1.39 33.53
C GLN A 101 23.11 -0.13 32.67
N MET A 102 23.43 -0.27 31.38
CA MET A 102 23.49 0.84 30.43
C MET A 102 22.12 1.33 29.96
N MET A 103 21.04 0.58 30.22
CA MET A 103 19.69 1.01 29.88
C MET A 103 19.17 2.08 30.85
N GLY A 104 18.47 3.06 30.30
CA GLY A 104 17.70 4.03 31.08
C GLY A 104 16.34 3.46 31.50
N GLY A 105 15.84 3.90 32.66
CA GLY A 105 14.50 3.55 33.16
C GLY A 105 14.44 2.22 33.92
N PRO A 106 13.25 1.58 34.01
CA PRO A 106 13.07 0.33 34.74
C PRO A 106 13.90 -0.80 34.13
N GLN A 107 14.88 -1.31 34.88
CA GLN A 107 15.77 -2.37 34.40
C GLN A 107 15.03 -3.72 34.36
N PRO A 108 15.04 -4.43 33.22
CA PRO A 108 14.47 -5.77 33.13
C PRO A 108 15.35 -6.82 33.80
N THR A 109 14.71 -7.83 34.38
CA THR A 109 15.44 -8.96 34.95
C THR A 109 15.97 -9.86 33.85
N LEU A 110 17.15 -10.45 34.07
CA LEU A 110 17.79 -11.34 33.11
C LEU A 110 17.52 -12.81 33.44
N LYS A 111 17.32 -13.63 32.41
CA LYS A 111 17.19 -15.09 32.55
C LYS A 111 17.96 -15.82 31.45
N GLY A 112 19.00 -16.54 31.85
CA GLY A 112 19.81 -17.37 30.96
C GLY A 112 19.18 -18.74 30.71
N PHE A 113 19.23 -19.19 29.46
CA PHE A 113 18.80 -20.52 29.02
C PHE A 113 19.92 -21.22 28.26
N ASN A 114 19.91 -22.54 28.24
CA ASN A 114 20.96 -23.30 27.57
C ASN A 114 20.73 -23.40 26.06
N THR A 115 19.47 -23.47 25.63
CA THR A 115 19.10 -23.68 24.24
C THR A 115 18.31 -22.50 23.66
N PRO A 116 18.50 -22.17 22.36
CA PRO A 116 17.69 -21.16 21.67
C PRO A 116 16.19 -21.46 21.69
N GLU A 117 15.81 -22.75 21.65
CA GLU A 117 14.43 -23.20 21.62
C GLU A 117 13.70 -22.91 22.93
N GLU A 118 14.38 -23.03 24.08
CA GLU A 118 13.85 -22.64 25.39
C GLU A 118 13.53 -21.14 25.44
N VAL A 119 14.44 -20.30 24.96
CA VAL A 119 14.23 -18.84 24.86
C VAL A 119 12.98 -18.55 24.03
N GLN A 120 12.84 -19.20 22.87
CA GLN A 120 11.69 -18.99 22.00
C GLN A 120 10.38 -19.41 22.68
N ARG A 121 10.33 -20.59 23.29
CA ARG A 121 9.15 -21.08 24.01
C ARG A 121 8.75 -20.14 25.14
N PHE A 122 9.72 -19.64 25.90
CA PHE A 122 9.47 -18.76 27.03
C PHE A 122 8.98 -17.37 26.60
N VAL A 123 9.61 -16.77 25.57
CA VAL A 123 9.17 -15.48 25.01
C VAL A 123 7.72 -15.57 24.51
N MET A 124 7.33 -16.70 23.91
CA MET A 124 5.97 -16.93 23.45
C MET A 124 4.97 -17.17 24.59
N ALA A 125 5.35 -17.92 25.63
CA ALA A 125 4.46 -18.31 26.72
C ALA A 125 4.25 -17.20 27.76
N GLU A 126 5.33 -16.54 28.18
CA GLU A 126 5.33 -15.60 29.30
C GLU A 126 5.29 -14.14 28.86
N ALA A 127 5.20 -13.88 27.55
CA ALA A 127 5.10 -12.53 26.98
C ALA A 127 6.15 -11.57 27.57
N THR A 128 7.42 -11.99 27.52
CA THR A 128 8.56 -11.19 27.98
C THR A 128 8.92 -10.09 26.98
N ILE A 129 9.90 -9.25 27.31
CA ILE A 129 10.30 -8.13 26.45
C ILE A 129 10.86 -8.64 25.12
N ALA A 130 11.90 -9.47 25.18
CA ALA A 130 12.54 -10.12 24.05
C ALA A 130 13.45 -11.28 24.51
N GLY A 131 13.86 -12.12 23.57
CA GLY A 131 14.93 -13.09 23.72
C GLY A 131 16.18 -12.68 22.93
N VAL A 132 17.37 -13.06 23.40
CA VAL A 132 18.64 -12.84 22.73
C VAL A 132 19.34 -14.18 22.54
N VAL A 133 19.69 -14.53 21.31
CA VAL A 133 20.39 -15.78 21.01
C VAL A 133 21.75 -15.46 20.43
N PHE A 134 22.81 -15.81 21.15
CA PHE A 134 24.18 -15.65 20.71
C PHE A 134 24.62 -16.87 19.90
N ASP A 135 25.18 -16.63 18.72
CA ASP A 135 25.75 -17.66 17.84
C ASP A 135 27.23 -17.81 18.19
N VAL A 136 27.48 -18.44 19.35
CA VAL A 136 28.83 -18.64 19.88
C VAL A 136 28.95 -20.06 20.42
N ASN A 137 30.09 -20.69 20.12
CA ASN A 137 30.43 -21.99 20.65
C ASN A 137 30.98 -21.86 22.08
N ILE A 138 30.32 -22.50 23.05
CA ILE A 138 30.64 -22.38 24.48
C ILE A 138 32.12 -22.70 24.77
N LYS A 139 32.70 -23.67 24.07
CA LYS A 139 34.11 -24.07 24.25
C LYS A 139 35.12 -22.99 23.86
N ASP A 140 34.71 -22.06 23.01
CA ASP A 140 35.57 -20.96 22.56
C ASP A 140 35.48 -19.77 23.54
N LEU A 141 34.35 -19.63 24.25
CA LEU A 141 34.16 -18.61 25.30
C LEU A 141 35.05 -18.84 26.52
N ASP A 142 35.37 -20.09 26.87
CA ASP A 142 36.21 -20.41 28.04
C ASP A 142 37.66 -19.89 27.91
N LYS A 143 38.10 -19.54 26.69
CA LYS A 143 39.50 -19.20 26.40
C LYS A 143 39.74 -17.72 26.17
N GLU A 144 38.88 -17.06 25.40
CA GLU A 144 39.03 -15.65 25.04
C GLU A 144 37.64 -15.08 24.71
N TYR A 145 37.47 -13.76 24.87
CA TYR A 145 36.25 -13.09 24.42
C TYR A 145 36.07 -13.25 22.90
N PRO A 146 34.83 -13.44 22.42
CA PRO A 146 34.60 -13.63 21.00
C PRO A 146 34.96 -12.35 20.24
N LYS A 147 35.93 -12.41 19.32
CA LYS A 147 36.36 -11.25 18.49
C LYS A 147 35.30 -10.77 17.50
N LYS A 148 34.32 -11.61 17.22
CA LYS A 148 33.16 -11.30 16.39
C LYS A 148 31.91 -11.77 17.12
N LEU A 149 31.12 -10.83 17.62
CA LEU A 149 29.84 -11.13 18.25
C LEU A 149 28.74 -11.24 17.18
N LYS A 150 28.15 -12.43 17.08
CA LYS A 150 26.96 -12.66 16.27
C LYS A 150 25.82 -13.03 17.20
N PHE A 151 24.72 -12.27 17.12
CA PHE A 151 23.53 -12.54 17.92
C PHE A 151 22.26 -12.27 17.12
N SER A 152 21.17 -12.88 17.55
CA SER A 152 19.84 -12.73 16.97
C SER A 152 18.86 -12.30 18.06
N LEU A 153 18.12 -11.23 17.79
CA LEU A 153 17.05 -10.76 18.66
C LEU A 153 15.74 -11.49 18.30
N ARG A 154 15.09 -12.06 19.32
CA ARG A 154 13.86 -12.85 19.22
C ARG A 154 12.73 -12.08 19.89
N PHE A 155 11.96 -11.36 19.08
CA PHE A 155 10.77 -10.65 19.53
C PHE A 155 9.50 -11.48 19.30
N PRO A 156 8.40 -11.16 20.00
CA PRO A 156 7.08 -11.71 19.67
C PRO A 156 6.73 -11.48 18.19
N GLY A 157 6.08 -12.46 17.55
CA GLY A 157 5.76 -12.38 16.12
C GLY A 157 4.79 -11.24 15.76
N GLY A 158 3.90 -10.88 16.69
CA GLY A 158 3.06 -9.69 16.61
C GLY A 158 3.70 -8.52 17.37
N SER A 159 3.70 -7.35 16.75
CA SER A 159 4.10 -6.09 17.37
C SER A 159 3.06 -5.65 18.39
N ARG A 160 3.50 -5.38 19.62
CA ARG A 160 2.71 -4.82 20.73
C ARG A 160 2.26 -3.39 20.45
N THR A 161 3.10 -2.65 19.73
CA THR A 161 2.94 -1.22 19.51
C THR A 161 1.92 -0.87 18.42
N GLY A 162 1.74 -1.76 17.43
CA GLY A 162 0.90 -1.52 16.25
C GLY A 162 -0.28 -2.50 16.12
N LYS A 163 -1.50 -1.98 16.25
CA LYS A 163 -2.76 -2.68 15.90
C LYS A 163 -3.46 -1.94 14.77
N ILE A 164 -3.84 -2.67 13.72
CA ILE A 164 -4.62 -2.15 12.60
C ILE A 164 -5.97 -2.89 12.61
N PHE A 165 -7.07 -2.16 12.78
CA PHE A 165 -8.43 -2.72 12.89
C PHE A 165 -8.54 -3.89 13.90
N GLY A 166 -7.88 -3.77 15.06
CA GLY A 166 -7.84 -4.81 16.09
C GLY A 166 -6.92 -5.99 15.79
N THR A 167 -6.32 -6.06 14.60
CA THR A 167 -5.34 -7.09 14.22
C THR A 167 -3.93 -6.61 14.51
N THR A 168 -3.15 -7.45 15.20
CA THR A 168 -1.75 -7.17 15.55
C THR A 168 -0.89 -7.14 14.28
N THR A 169 -0.13 -6.06 14.11
CA THR A 169 0.81 -5.94 12.99
C THR A 169 2.05 -6.79 13.21
N THR A 170 2.78 -7.12 12.15
CA THR A 170 4.01 -7.93 12.23
C THR A 170 5.23 -7.12 11.83
N TRP A 171 6.43 -7.68 12.00
CA TRP A 171 7.71 -6.99 11.78
C TRP A 171 8.02 -6.59 10.32
N MET A 172 7.18 -7.00 9.35
CA MET A 172 7.30 -6.65 7.92
C MET A 172 8.68 -6.93 7.29
N THR A 173 9.49 -7.81 7.88
CA THR A 173 10.88 -8.10 7.48
C THR A 173 11.01 -8.74 6.09
N LYS A 174 9.92 -9.25 5.52
CA LYS A 174 9.89 -9.81 4.16
C LYS A 174 9.80 -8.76 3.06
N LYS A 175 9.63 -7.47 3.41
CA LYS A 175 9.40 -6.39 2.45
C LYS A 175 10.46 -5.31 2.62
N LEU A 176 11.13 -4.97 1.53
CA LEU A 176 12.07 -3.85 1.49
C LEU A 176 11.33 -2.51 1.32
N PHE A 177 10.20 -2.53 0.62
CA PHE A 177 9.37 -1.36 0.33
C PHE A 177 7.92 -1.59 0.75
N PRO A 178 7.17 -0.53 1.08
CA PRO A 178 5.73 -0.66 1.31
C PRO A 178 5.03 -1.13 0.02
N MET A 179 3.89 -1.81 0.16
CA MET A 179 3.10 -2.24 -1.01
C MET A 179 2.44 -1.06 -1.72
N GLN A 180 2.17 0.01 -1.00
CA GLN A 180 1.58 1.24 -1.52
C GLN A 180 2.50 2.40 -1.15
N PHE A 181 2.80 3.26 -2.12
CA PHE A 181 3.60 4.45 -1.89
C PHE A 181 2.68 5.56 -1.38
N GLU A 182 2.87 5.96 -0.13
CA GLU A 182 2.24 7.17 0.41
C GLU A 182 2.88 8.40 -0.26
N GLN A 183 2.11 9.46 -0.54
CA GLN A 183 2.63 10.70 -1.14
C GLN A 183 3.44 11.57 -0.17
N GLY A 184 3.97 10.99 0.90
CA GLY A 184 4.70 11.68 1.96
C GLY A 184 5.58 10.73 2.77
N PRO A 185 6.19 11.23 3.85
CA PRO A 185 7.00 10.40 4.71
C PRO A 185 6.12 9.45 5.51
N ARG A 186 6.52 8.18 5.55
CA ARG A 186 5.90 7.15 6.39
C ARG A 186 5.78 7.65 7.83
N ASN A 187 4.58 7.56 8.40
CA ASN A 187 4.30 8.02 9.76
C ASN A 187 4.81 9.45 10.01
N ARG A 188 4.29 10.44 9.25
CA ARG A 188 4.78 11.83 9.25
C ARG A 188 4.91 12.44 10.66
N ASN A 189 3.98 12.13 11.56
CA ASN A 189 3.91 12.71 12.90
C ASN A 189 4.78 11.97 13.94
N LYS A 190 5.64 11.04 13.53
CA LYS A 190 6.34 10.11 14.42
C LYS A 190 7.84 10.12 14.18
N SER A 191 8.59 10.81 15.04
CA SER A 191 10.06 10.87 14.97
C SER A 191 10.74 9.51 15.17
N ASP A 192 10.09 8.57 15.86
CA ASP A 192 10.57 7.20 16.11
C ASP A 192 10.36 6.22 14.94
N GLY A 193 9.79 6.69 13.82
CA GLY A 193 9.48 5.90 12.64
C GLY A 193 8.10 5.22 12.66
N GLY A 194 7.41 5.23 13.79
CA GLY A 194 6.05 4.71 13.98
C GLY A 194 5.84 3.24 13.61
N THR A 195 4.57 2.84 13.56
CA THR A 195 4.11 1.47 13.32
C THR A 195 3.42 1.33 11.96
N PRO A 196 3.43 0.15 11.32
CA PRO A 196 4.29 -1.00 11.57
C PRO A 196 5.71 -0.82 10.97
N PRO A 197 6.77 -1.49 11.50
CA PRO A 197 6.77 -2.42 12.62
C PRO A 197 7.17 -1.83 13.99
N GLY A 198 7.63 -0.58 14.06
CA GLY A 198 7.96 0.08 15.34
C GLY A 198 9.28 -0.36 16.00
N TYR A 199 10.40 -0.42 15.28
CA TYR A 199 11.70 -0.88 15.82
C TYR A 199 12.19 -0.15 17.09
N ILE A 200 11.95 1.17 17.20
CA ILE A 200 12.29 1.94 18.39
C ILE A 200 11.26 1.70 19.51
N PRO A 201 9.95 1.91 19.30
CA PRO A 201 8.97 1.73 20.38
C PRO A 201 8.83 0.28 20.88
N GLU A 202 9.19 -0.73 20.07
CA GLU A 202 9.28 -2.15 20.49
C GLU A 202 10.58 -2.48 21.23
N GLY A 203 11.54 -1.57 21.29
CA GLY A 203 12.82 -1.77 21.98
C GLY A 203 13.85 -2.58 21.19
N PHE A 204 13.61 -2.89 19.92
CA PHE A 204 14.59 -3.58 19.07
C PHE A 204 15.88 -2.76 18.92
N ALA A 205 15.76 -1.48 18.58
CA ALA A 205 16.91 -0.58 18.45
C ALA A 205 17.64 -0.42 19.79
N THR A 206 16.89 -0.36 20.89
CA THR A 206 17.44 -0.27 22.25
C THR A 206 18.28 -1.49 22.59
N LEU A 207 17.74 -2.71 22.45
CA LEU A 207 18.48 -3.93 22.74
C LEU A 207 19.72 -4.08 21.85
N GLN A 208 19.58 -3.81 20.55
CA GLN A 208 20.72 -3.87 19.63
C GLN A 208 21.84 -2.92 20.06
N ASN A 209 21.50 -1.70 20.46
CA ASN A 209 22.46 -0.69 20.89
C ASN A 209 23.14 -1.07 22.20
N VAL A 210 22.38 -1.43 23.25
CA VAL A 210 23.00 -1.72 24.56
C VAL A 210 23.84 -2.99 24.57
N ILE A 211 23.48 -4.03 23.81
CA ILE A 211 24.29 -5.25 23.66
C ILE A 211 25.57 -4.95 22.87
N SER A 212 25.47 -4.17 21.80
CA SER A 212 26.65 -3.79 21.01
C SER A 212 27.58 -2.88 21.81
N ALA A 213 27.01 -1.94 22.56
CA ALA A 213 27.73 -1.04 23.44
C ALA A 213 28.46 -1.83 24.56
N SER A 214 27.76 -2.72 25.28
CA SER A 214 28.40 -3.52 26.33
C SER A 214 29.53 -4.38 25.79
N TYR A 215 29.36 -4.95 24.60
CA TYR A 215 30.41 -5.71 23.93
C TYR A 215 31.63 -4.87 23.56
N ILE A 216 31.42 -3.67 22.99
CA ILE A 216 32.51 -2.74 22.65
C ILE A 216 33.26 -2.32 23.91
N LYS A 217 32.55 -2.03 25.01
CA LYS A 217 33.15 -1.69 26.29
C LYS A 217 34.03 -2.82 26.82
N LEU A 218 33.51 -4.04 26.75
CA LEU A 218 34.19 -5.23 27.26
C LEU A 218 35.46 -5.54 26.45
N ILE A 219 35.42 -5.48 25.12
CA ILE A 219 36.60 -5.73 24.27
C ILE A 219 37.59 -4.57 24.31
N GLY A 220 37.09 -3.34 24.24
CA GLY A 220 37.92 -2.13 24.21
C GLY A 220 38.48 -1.73 25.57
N GLN A 221 38.06 -2.41 26.66
CA GLN A 221 38.38 -2.05 28.04
C GLN A 221 38.13 -0.56 28.32
N LEU A 222 37.06 -0.02 27.74
CA LEU A 222 36.71 1.39 27.85
C LEU A 222 35.96 1.63 29.17
N GLU A 223 36.24 2.75 29.84
CA GLU A 223 35.48 3.13 31.04
C GLU A 223 34.06 3.61 30.67
N GLU A 224 33.96 4.41 29.60
CA GLU A 224 32.71 4.97 29.11
C GLU A 224 32.52 4.79 27.59
N ILE A 225 31.26 4.73 27.17
CA ILE A 225 30.86 4.60 25.77
C ILE A 225 30.07 5.86 25.38
N PRO A 226 30.32 6.44 24.19
CA PRO A 226 29.56 7.60 23.72
C PRO A 226 28.05 7.33 23.72
N TYR A 227 27.30 8.39 23.99
CA TYR A 227 25.86 8.39 23.89
C TYR A 227 25.45 8.43 22.41
N VAL A 228 24.60 7.48 21.99
CA VAL A 228 24.15 7.32 20.61
C VAL A 228 22.64 7.55 20.56
N THR A 229 22.23 8.48 19.70
CA THR A 229 20.83 8.75 19.37
C THR A 229 20.54 8.40 17.93
N VAL A 230 19.29 8.08 17.63
CA VAL A 230 18.85 7.83 16.25
C VAL A 230 17.86 8.90 15.84
N GLN A 231 18.21 9.60 14.75
CA GLN A 231 17.37 10.63 14.16
C GLN A 231 17.02 10.23 12.73
N ARG A 232 15.75 10.41 12.36
CA ARG A 232 15.31 10.22 10.97
C ARG A 232 15.86 11.35 10.11
N PHE A 233 16.23 11.04 8.87
CA PHE A 233 16.53 12.07 7.89
C PHE A 233 15.31 12.96 7.64
N PRO A 234 15.52 14.28 7.47
CA PRO A 234 14.43 15.18 7.11
C PRO A 234 13.84 14.77 5.75
N TYR A 235 12.54 14.97 5.60
CA TYR A 235 11.84 14.70 4.35
C TYR A 235 11.60 16.00 3.59
N LYS A 236 11.78 15.97 2.27
CA LYS A 236 11.59 17.14 1.39
C LYS A 236 10.13 17.61 1.39
N PRO A 237 9.86 18.86 1.00
CA PRO A 237 8.50 19.35 0.75
C PRO A 237 7.70 18.40 -0.15
N TYR A 238 6.43 18.20 0.17
CA TYR A 238 5.57 17.22 -0.49
C TYR A 238 4.09 17.63 -0.46
N VAL A 239 3.27 16.94 -1.24
CA VAL A 239 1.82 17.14 -1.27
C VAL A 239 1.17 15.93 -0.61
N ASP A 240 0.51 16.15 0.52
CA ASP A 240 -0.22 15.09 1.23
C ASP A 240 -1.63 15.01 0.66
N ASP A 241 -1.89 13.97 -0.15
CA ASP A 241 -3.21 13.70 -0.70
C ASP A 241 -3.72 12.33 -0.24
N PRO A 242 -4.59 12.28 0.80
CA PRO A 242 -5.07 11.03 1.35
C PRO A 242 -6.01 10.28 0.40
N ILE A 243 -6.60 10.99 -0.58
CA ILE A 243 -7.61 10.41 -1.48
C ILE A 243 -6.97 9.69 -2.65
N ILE A 244 -5.75 10.05 -3.06
CA ILE A 244 -5.09 9.40 -4.20
C ILE A 244 -4.98 7.88 -4.01
N MET A 245 -4.68 7.42 -2.79
CA MET A 245 -4.60 5.98 -2.50
C MET A 245 -5.97 5.28 -2.63
N ALA A 246 -7.05 5.92 -2.16
CA ALA A 246 -8.40 5.38 -2.33
C ALA A 246 -8.83 5.40 -3.80
N MET A 247 -8.50 6.47 -4.52
CA MET A 247 -8.78 6.61 -5.94
C MET A 247 -8.03 5.59 -6.79
N GLU A 248 -6.80 5.23 -6.46
CA GLU A 248 -6.05 4.20 -7.19
C GLU A 248 -6.84 2.89 -7.31
N VAL A 249 -7.48 2.46 -6.22
CA VAL A 249 -8.30 1.24 -6.19
C VAL A 249 -9.69 1.47 -6.80
N MET A 250 -10.35 2.59 -6.46
CA MET A 250 -11.73 2.83 -6.86
C MET A 250 -11.87 3.20 -8.35
N VAL A 251 -10.91 3.92 -8.94
CA VAL A 251 -10.97 4.39 -10.33
C VAL A 251 -11.14 3.23 -11.30
N ALA A 252 -10.36 2.16 -11.15
CA ALA A 252 -10.45 1.00 -12.04
C ALA A 252 -11.84 0.35 -11.98
N PHE A 253 -12.37 0.18 -10.76
CA PHE A 253 -13.70 -0.39 -10.54
C PHE A 253 -14.82 0.50 -11.11
N ILE A 254 -14.73 1.82 -10.91
CA ILE A 254 -15.72 2.77 -11.38
C ILE A 254 -15.73 2.85 -12.91
N ILE A 255 -14.55 2.87 -13.54
CA ILE A 255 -14.43 2.78 -15.00
C ILE A 255 -15.05 1.48 -15.50
N LEU A 256 -14.76 0.33 -14.88
CA LEU A 256 -15.37 -0.94 -15.25
C LEU A 256 -16.91 -0.85 -15.25
N LEU A 257 -17.49 -0.42 -14.12
CA LEU A 257 -18.94 -0.28 -13.96
C LEU A 257 -19.55 0.68 -14.98
N SER A 258 -18.85 1.77 -15.30
CA SER A 258 -19.28 2.76 -16.28
C SER A 258 -19.53 2.16 -17.66
N PHE A 259 -18.77 1.15 -18.05
CA PHE A 259 -18.87 0.52 -19.37
C PHE A 259 -19.69 -0.79 -19.38
N VAL A 260 -20.22 -1.25 -18.25
CA VAL A 260 -21.06 -2.48 -18.20
C VAL A 260 -22.29 -2.34 -19.09
N TYR A 261 -23.03 -1.23 -18.96
CA TYR A 261 -24.23 -1.02 -19.78
C TYR A 261 -23.91 -0.90 -21.28
N PRO A 262 -22.91 -0.09 -21.72
CA PRO A 262 -22.43 -0.12 -23.10
C PRO A 262 -22.07 -1.52 -23.61
N CYS A 263 -21.43 -2.35 -22.79
CA CYS A 263 -21.10 -3.73 -23.16
C CYS A 263 -22.34 -4.60 -23.36
N ILE A 264 -23.34 -4.49 -22.48
CA ILE A 264 -24.61 -5.23 -22.60
C ILE A 264 -25.34 -4.81 -23.88
N GLN A 265 -25.39 -3.52 -24.18
CA GLN A 265 -26.01 -3.03 -25.41
C GLN A 265 -25.24 -3.50 -26.65
N ALA A 266 -23.90 -3.45 -26.62
CA ALA A 266 -23.09 -3.97 -27.72
C ALA A 266 -23.39 -5.46 -28.01
N VAL A 267 -23.45 -6.31 -26.97
CA VAL A 267 -23.81 -7.72 -27.13
C VAL A 267 -25.25 -7.88 -27.65
N LYS A 268 -26.22 -7.14 -27.10
CA LYS A 268 -27.62 -7.15 -27.54
C LYS A 268 -27.73 -6.79 -29.02
N HIS A 269 -27.09 -5.72 -29.46
CA HIS A 269 -27.12 -5.32 -30.88
C HIS A 269 -26.52 -6.40 -31.77
N VAL A 270 -25.38 -7.00 -31.37
CA VAL A 270 -24.73 -8.07 -32.15
C VAL A 270 -25.59 -9.35 -32.21
N THR A 271 -26.28 -9.73 -31.14
CA THR A 271 -27.16 -10.90 -31.16
C THR A 271 -28.44 -10.65 -31.96
N THR A 272 -29.06 -9.47 -31.82
CA THR A 272 -30.21 -9.09 -32.66
C THR A 272 -29.85 -9.06 -34.15
N GLU A 273 -28.61 -8.71 -34.47
CA GLU A 273 -28.10 -8.77 -35.83
C GLU A 273 -27.98 -10.20 -36.36
N LYS A 274 -27.42 -11.11 -35.55
CA LYS A 274 -27.31 -12.53 -35.93
C LYS A 274 -28.68 -13.15 -36.25
N GLU A 275 -29.71 -12.78 -35.50
CA GLU A 275 -31.09 -13.24 -35.74
C GLU A 275 -31.69 -12.65 -37.01
N THR A 276 -31.45 -11.36 -37.27
CA THR A 276 -32.01 -10.66 -38.44
C THR A 276 -31.20 -10.87 -39.73
N GLN A 277 -30.04 -11.53 -39.66
CA GLN A 277 -29.13 -11.83 -40.79
C GLN A 277 -28.64 -10.57 -41.55
N LEU A 278 -28.78 -9.39 -40.94
CA LEU A 278 -28.22 -8.16 -41.46
C LEU A 278 -26.71 -8.15 -41.16
N LYS A 279 -25.84 -7.63 -42.04
CA LYS A 279 -24.39 -7.50 -41.80
C LYS A 279 -24.02 -6.04 -41.55
N GLU A 280 -24.59 -5.42 -40.51
CA GLU A 280 -24.42 -3.99 -40.19
C GLU A 280 -23.51 -3.75 -38.95
N ALA A 281 -23.24 -4.76 -38.10
CA ALA A 281 -22.56 -4.64 -36.79
C ALA A 281 -21.04 -4.61 -36.88
N MET A 282 -20.42 -5.03 -37.99
CA MET A 282 -19.01 -4.70 -38.24
C MET A 282 -18.78 -3.17 -38.33
N LYS A 283 -19.85 -2.38 -38.42
CA LYS A 283 -19.82 -0.90 -38.48
C LYS A 283 -20.21 -0.24 -37.16
N LEU A 284 -20.32 -1.03 -36.07
CA LEU A 284 -20.41 -0.52 -34.69
C LEU A 284 -19.10 0.18 -34.24
N TRP A 285 -18.03 0.07 -35.05
CA TRP A 285 -16.78 0.84 -34.97
C TRP A 285 -17.01 2.34 -35.22
N ASP A 286 -18.12 2.95 -34.82
CA ASP A 286 -18.23 4.40 -34.99
C ASP A 286 -17.26 5.07 -34.03
N CYS A 287 -16.05 5.35 -34.53
CA CYS A 287 -15.02 6.18 -33.89
C CYS A 287 -15.56 7.57 -33.51
N ARG A 288 -16.77 7.92 -33.95
CA ARG A 288 -17.55 9.05 -33.46
C ARG A 288 -18.37 8.63 -32.24
N HIS A 289 -17.67 8.23 -31.20
CA HIS A 289 -18.22 8.19 -29.85
C HIS A 289 -17.87 9.52 -29.17
N PRO A 290 -18.63 10.61 -29.40
CA PRO A 290 -18.34 11.91 -28.79
C PRO A 290 -18.33 11.83 -27.25
N TYR A 291 -18.97 10.80 -26.70
CA TYR A 291 -18.99 10.53 -25.27
C TYR A 291 -17.61 10.17 -24.69
N ILE A 292 -16.65 9.67 -25.48
CA ILE A 292 -15.26 9.43 -25.02
C ILE A 292 -14.57 10.77 -24.80
N GLY A 293 -14.70 11.68 -25.78
CA GLY A 293 -14.23 13.05 -25.64
C GLY A 293 -14.87 13.73 -24.43
N LEU A 294 -16.19 13.57 -24.26
CA LEU A 294 -16.91 14.07 -23.09
C LEU A 294 -16.38 13.49 -21.77
N HIS A 295 -16.09 12.19 -21.71
CA HIS A 295 -15.49 11.54 -20.54
C HIS A 295 -14.14 12.14 -20.18
N VAL A 296 -13.25 12.24 -21.18
CA VAL A 296 -11.91 12.81 -20.98
C VAL A 296 -12.02 14.27 -20.56
N CYS A 297 -12.92 15.05 -21.15
CA CYS A 297 -13.19 16.42 -20.76
C CYS A 297 -13.66 16.50 -19.30
N ILE A 298 -14.67 15.72 -18.90
CA ILE A 298 -15.19 15.72 -17.53
C ILE A 298 -14.08 15.36 -16.53
N LEU A 299 -13.26 14.37 -16.83
CA LEU A 299 -12.17 13.93 -15.94
C LEU A 299 -11.01 14.93 -15.85
N LYS A 300 -10.89 15.85 -16.83
CA LYS A 300 -9.81 16.85 -16.92
C LYS A 300 -10.20 18.27 -16.56
N VAL A 301 -11.48 18.61 -16.62
CA VAL A 301 -11.94 19.92 -16.17
C VAL A 301 -11.64 20.04 -14.67
N PRO A 302 -11.02 21.14 -14.22
CA PRO A 302 -10.88 21.42 -12.80
C PRO A 302 -12.26 21.81 -12.24
N TRP A 303 -12.83 20.97 -11.38
CA TRP A 303 -14.17 21.18 -10.81
C TRP A 303 -14.15 21.99 -9.52
N PHE A 304 -12.99 22.08 -8.86
CA PHE A 304 -12.84 22.68 -7.54
C PHE A 304 -12.12 24.03 -7.62
N ASN A 305 -12.89 25.11 -7.44
CA ASN A 305 -12.36 26.47 -7.36
C ASN A 305 -11.38 26.57 -6.18
N GLY A 306 -10.13 26.97 -6.45
CA GLY A 306 -9.08 27.15 -5.45
C GLY A 306 -7.85 26.25 -5.61
N PHE A 307 -8.03 25.01 -6.08
CA PHE A 307 -6.92 24.04 -6.23
C PHE A 307 -6.62 23.62 -7.67
N SER A 308 -7.37 24.13 -8.66
CA SER A 308 -7.28 23.72 -10.08
C SER A 308 -7.23 22.19 -10.25
N LEU A 309 -8.06 21.51 -9.47
CA LEU A 309 -7.94 20.08 -9.23
C LEU A 309 -8.92 19.31 -10.12
N ALA A 310 -8.37 18.52 -11.02
CA ALA A 310 -9.11 17.55 -11.82
C ALA A 310 -9.02 16.15 -11.19
N VAL A 311 -9.87 15.21 -11.63
CA VAL A 311 -9.82 13.81 -11.19
C VAL A 311 -8.44 13.22 -11.48
N PHE A 312 -7.93 13.48 -12.68
CA PHE A 312 -6.53 13.28 -13.02
C PHE A 312 -5.94 14.66 -13.21
N THR A 313 -5.05 15.14 -12.34
CA THR A 313 -4.40 16.45 -12.51
C THR A 313 -3.23 16.36 -13.48
N HIS A 314 -2.25 15.50 -13.18
CA HIS A 314 -0.95 15.50 -13.85
C HIS A 314 -0.89 14.75 -15.20
N THR A 315 -1.90 13.95 -15.52
CA THR A 315 -1.92 13.18 -16.79
C THR A 315 -2.17 14.08 -18.00
N SER A 316 -1.65 13.79 -19.20
CA SER A 316 -2.09 14.53 -20.39
C SER A 316 -3.47 14.06 -20.87
N ALA A 317 -4.29 14.96 -21.44
CA ALA A 317 -5.60 14.60 -21.98
C ALA A 317 -5.49 13.63 -23.17
N SER A 318 -4.44 13.77 -23.99
CA SER A 318 -4.15 12.86 -25.11
C SER A 318 -3.89 11.43 -24.65
N LEU A 319 -3.14 11.26 -23.56
CA LEU A 319 -2.85 9.93 -23.01
C LEU A 319 -4.12 9.25 -22.49
N LEU A 320 -4.97 9.98 -21.77
CA LEU A 320 -6.27 9.46 -21.32
C LEU A 320 -7.17 9.07 -22.50
N LEU A 321 -7.20 9.90 -23.55
CA LEU A 321 -7.97 9.60 -24.75
C LEU A 321 -7.48 8.31 -25.42
N VAL A 322 -6.17 8.16 -25.62
CA VAL A 322 -5.58 6.93 -26.20
C VAL A 322 -5.88 5.72 -25.32
N PHE A 323 -5.77 5.86 -24.00
CA PHE A 323 -6.10 4.79 -23.06
C PHE A 323 -7.56 4.33 -23.19
N PHE A 324 -8.52 5.25 -23.15
CA PHE A 324 -9.94 4.92 -23.27
C PHE A 324 -10.30 4.37 -24.66
N LEU A 325 -9.64 4.82 -25.72
CA LEU A 325 -9.80 4.23 -27.05
C LEU A 325 -9.37 2.77 -27.08
N ILE A 326 -8.19 2.44 -26.55
CA ILE A 326 -7.69 1.07 -26.48
C ILE A 326 -8.62 0.22 -25.61
N TYR A 327 -9.04 0.75 -24.47
CA TYR A 327 -9.98 0.09 -23.58
C TYR A 327 -11.31 -0.25 -24.27
N ILE A 328 -11.89 0.68 -25.02
CA ILE A 328 -13.15 0.46 -25.76
C ILE A 328 -12.96 -0.53 -26.90
N MET A 329 -11.84 -0.46 -27.63
CA MET A 329 -11.52 -1.47 -28.65
C MET A 329 -11.47 -2.89 -28.03
N GLY A 330 -10.81 -3.02 -26.87
CA GLY A 330 -10.78 -4.24 -26.10
C GLY A 330 -12.18 -4.70 -25.68
N LEU A 331 -12.98 -3.81 -25.10
CA LEU A 331 -14.36 -4.12 -24.69
C LEU A 331 -15.24 -4.56 -25.86
N VAL A 332 -15.16 -3.89 -27.01
CA VAL A 332 -15.94 -4.25 -28.19
C VAL A 332 -15.54 -5.63 -28.71
N THR A 333 -14.25 -5.94 -28.81
CA THR A 333 -13.79 -7.28 -29.20
C THR A 333 -14.22 -8.35 -28.21
N PHE A 334 -14.19 -8.04 -26.90
CA PHE A 334 -14.70 -8.91 -25.85
C PHE A 334 -16.22 -9.11 -25.97
N SER A 335 -17.00 -8.06 -26.23
CA SER A 335 -18.45 -8.17 -26.48
C SER A 335 -18.75 -9.03 -27.72
N PHE A 336 -17.97 -8.90 -28.79
CA PHE A 336 -18.11 -9.76 -29.96
C PHE A 336 -17.83 -11.23 -29.63
N MET A 337 -16.75 -11.52 -28.89
CA MET A 337 -16.45 -12.85 -28.40
C MET A 337 -17.60 -13.38 -27.52
N MET A 338 -18.09 -12.59 -26.57
CA MET A 338 -19.21 -13.01 -25.71
C MET A 338 -20.49 -13.26 -26.50
N SER A 339 -20.75 -12.47 -27.55
CA SER A 339 -21.91 -12.66 -28.42
C SER A 339 -21.93 -14.01 -29.13
N SER A 340 -20.78 -14.68 -29.34
CA SER A 340 -20.75 -15.99 -30.02
C SER A 340 -21.39 -17.10 -29.20
N PHE A 341 -21.47 -16.94 -27.88
CA PHE A 341 -22.12 -17.90 -27.00
C PHE A 341 -23.66 -17.77 -27.00
N PHE A 342 -24.20 -16.68 -27.55
CA PHE A 342 -25.64 -16.41 -27.57
C PHE A 342 -26.20 -16.55 -29.00
N THR A 343 -27.14 -17.47 -29.17
CA THR A 343 -27.83 -17.75 -30.45
C THR A 343 -29.21 -17.12 -30.55
N LYS A 344 -29.80 -16.71 -29.42
CA LYS A 344 -31.12 -16.05 -29.36
C LYS A 344 -31.10 -14.80 -28.49
N GLN A 345 -31.97 -13.85 -28.80
CA GLN A 345 -32.22 -12.65 -28.02
C GLN A 345 -32.76 -13.01 -26.63
N MET A 346 -32.28 -12.29 -25.62
CA MET A 346 -32.93 -12.26 -24.31
C MET A 346 -34.19 -11.38 -24.47
N SER A 347 -35.34 -12.01 -24.73
CA SER A 347 -36.63 -11.31 -24.74
C SER A 347 -36.97 -10.93 -23.29
N LEU A 348 -36.65 -9.70 -22.90
CA LEU A 348 -37.32 -9.04 -21.78
C LEU A 348 -38.71 -8.62 -22.26
N GLU A 349 -39.57 -9.61 -22.50
CA GLU A 349 -41.01 -9.42 -22.64
C GLU A 349 -41.67 -9.67 -21.28
N ARG A 350 -41.73 -8.62 -20.46
CA ARG A 350 -42.97 -8.05 -19.91
C ARG A 350 -42.70 -6.79 -19.12
#